data_AF-A0A1Q3CJA1-F1
#
_entry.id   AF-A0A1Q3CJA1-F1
#
_cell.length_a   1.000
_cell.length_b   1.000
_cell.length_c   1.000
_cell.angle_alpha   90.00
_cell.angle_beta   90.00
_cell.angle_gamma   90.00
#
_symmetry.space_group_name_H-M   'P 1'
#
loop_
_entity.id
_entity.type
_entity.pdbx_description
1 polymer ?
#
loop_
_entity_poly.entity_id
_entity_poly.type
_entity_poly.pdbx_seq_one_letter_code
_entity_poly.pdbx_strand_id
1 'polypeptide(L)'
;FAKDGRGGALVIGNDRFPASLLDLPAVVESFKTYDDSALVKTADIGQMIMVRESDIVADVMEYRHGLPPLRDARKQRFLRELDLN
;
A
#
# COMPACT_ATOMS: atom_id res chain seq x y z
N PHE A 1 13.98 -6.08 5.40
CA PHE A 1 14.10 -5.31 4.15
C PHE A 1 15.57 -5.19 3.77
N ALA A 2 15.86 -5.02 2.48
CA ALA A 2 17.19 -4.67 1.98
C ALA A 2 17.57 -3.26 2.45
N LYS A 3 18.82 -2.84 2.16
CA LYS A 3 19.34 -1.54 2.63
C LYS A 3 18.55 -0.34 2.09
N ASP A 4 17.85 -0.51 0.98
CA ASP A 4 16.96 0.51 0.39
C ASP A 4 15.64 0.69 1.17
N GLY A 5 15.34 -0.20 2.12
CA GLY A 5 14.07 -0.19 2.87
C GLY A 5 12.83 -0.54 2.03
N ARG A 6 13.00 -0.93 0.77
CA ARG A 6 11.91 -1.15 -0.20
C ARG A 6 11.82 -2.58 -0.66
N GLY A 7 12.96 -3.27 -0.85
CA GLY A 7 12.99 -4.69 -1.20
C GLY A 7 13.00 -5.61 0.04
N GLY A 8 12.46 -6.81 -0.07
CA GLY A 8 12.49 -7.80 1.00
C GLY A 8 12.06 -9.19 0.56
N ALA A 9 11.93 -10.10 1.53
CA ALA A 9 11.30 -11.39 1.32
C ALA A 9 10.34 -11.68 2.48
N LEU A 10 9.14 -12.17 2.15
CA LEU A 10 8.27 -12.82 3.12
C LEU A 10 8.74 -14.26 3.29
N VAL A 11 8.96 -14.70 4.54
CA VAL A 11 9.41 -16.06 4.84
C VAL A 11 8.26 -16.81 5.51
N ILE A 12 7.86 -17.94 4.94
CA ILE A 12 6.84 -18.82 5.51
C ILE A 12 7.44 -20.22 5.60
N GLY A 13 7.72 -20.67 6.82
CA GLY A 13 8.50 -21.91 7.02
C GLY A 13 9.88 -21.78 6.38
N ASN A 14 10.17 -22.65 5.41
CA ASN A 14 11.42 -22.63 4.64
C ASN A 14 11.30 -21.88 3.31
N ASP A 15 10.09 -21.47 2.92
CA ASP A 15 9.84 -20.81 1.65
C ASP A 15 10.09 -19.31 1.75
N ARG A 16 10.66 -18.73 0.68
CA ARG A 16 10.98 -17.31 0.58
C ARG A 16 10.31 -16.72 -0.63
N PHE A 17 9.49 -15.69 -0.41
CA PHE A 17 8.74 -15.00 -1.46
C PHE A 17 9.24 -13.56 -1.60
N PRO A 18 9.65 -13.11 -2.80
CA PRO A 18 9.99 -11.72 -3.05
C PRO A 18 8.90 -10.76 -2.59
N ALA A 19 9.30 -9.70 -1.89
CA ALA A 19 8.40 -8.69 -1.35
C ALA A 19 8.90 -7.27 -1.65
N SER A 20 7.97 -6.33 -1.87
CA SER A 20 8.27 -4.91 -2.09
C SER A 20 7.34 -4.03 -1.26
N LEU A 21 7.87 -2.96 -0.65
CA LEU A 21 7.10 -1.96 0.07
C LEU A 21 6.67 -0.83 -0.88
N LEU A 22 5.35 -0.74 -1.14
CA LEU A 22 4.75 0.23 -2.05
C LEU A 22 3.90 1.26 -1.29
N ASP A 23 3.87 2.48 -1.80
CA ASP A 23 3.10 3.59 -1.26
C ASP A 23 1.68 3.58 -1.85
N LEU A 24 0.66 3.52 -1.00
CA LEU A 24 -0.75 3.55 -1.41
C LEU A 24 -1.14 4.96 -1.89
N PRO A 25 -2.09 5.08 -2.84
CA PRO A 25 -2.53 6.39 -3.31
C PRO A 25 -3.41 7.14 -2.31
N ALA A 26 -4.05 6.43 -1.38
CA ALA A 26 -4.91 7.01 -0.35
C ALA A 26 -4.49 6.52 1.03
N VAL A 27 -4.69 7.36 2.04
CA VAL A 27 -4.57 6.96 3.45
C VAL A 27 -5.75 6.07 3.81
N VAL A 28 -5.46 4.92 4.40
CA VAL A 28 -6.46 4.02 4.98
C VAL A 28 -6.41 4.16 6.50
N GLU A 29 -7.52 4.54 7.11
CA GLU A 29 -7.62 4.61 8.56
C GLU A 29 -8.05 3.26 9.12
N SER A 30 -7.36 2.80 10.17
CA SER A 30 -7.76 1.62 10.94
C SER A 30 -8.51 2.04 12.19
N PHE A 31 -9.57 1.31 12.51
CA PHE A 31 -10.40 1.53 13.68
C PHE A 31 -10.55 0.23 14.47
N LYS A 32 -10.64 0.35 15.80
CA LYS A 32 -11.05 -0.73 16.70
C LYS A 32 -12.40 -0.39 17.33
N THR A 33 -13.14 -1.42 17.68
CA THR A 33 -14.43 -1.32 18.37
C THR A 33 -14.67 -2.57 19.22
N TYR A 34 -15.53 -2.45 20.24
CA TYR A 34 -16.03 -3.58 21.01
C TYR A 34 -17.51 -3.89 20.70
N ASP A 35 -18.24 -2.94 20.11
CA ASP A 35 -19.70 -2.97 19.93
C ASP A 35 -20.15 -2.74 18.48
N ASP A 36 -19.21 -2.67 17.54
CA ASP A 36 -19.42 -2.36 16.12
C ASP A 36 -20.07 -1.00 15.85
N SER A 37 -20.10 -0.10 16.83
CA SER A 37 -20.69 1.24 16.72
C SER A 37 -19.70 2.33 17.09
N ALA A 38 -19.11 2.27 18.29
CA ALA A 38 -18.10 3.20 18.73
C ALA A 38 -16.74 2.84 18.10
N LEU A 39 -16.40 3.51 17.00
CA LEU A 39 -15.13 3.34 16.31
C LEU A 39 -14.06 4.26 16.91
N VAL A 40 -12.94 3.67 17.35
CA VAL A 40 -11.77 4.40 17.84
C VAL A 40 -10.64 4.24 16.83
N LYS A 41 -10.16 5.35 16.26
CA LYS A 41 -9.03 5.35 15.32
C LYS A 41 -7.77 4.82 16.00
N THR A 42 -7.05 3.91 15.33
CA THR A 42 -5.83 3.27 15.87
C THR A 42 -4.58 3.60 15.09
N ALA A 43 -4.67 3.72 13.76
CA ALA A 43 -3.51 4.02 12.91
C ALA A 43 -3.92 4.52 11.54
N ASP A 44 -3.00 5.22 10.89
CA ASP A 44 -3.02 5.58 9.48
C ASP A 44 -2.12 4.63 8.69
N ILE A 45 -2.64 4.07 7.60
CA ILE A 45 -1.94 3.13 6.73
C ILE A 45 -1.76 3.78 5.37
N GLY A 46 -0.52 4.06 5.00
CA GLY A 46 -0.15 4.66 3.71
C GLY A 46 0.70 3.76 2.81
N GLN A 47 1.04 2.55 3.27
CA GLN A 47 1.94 1.64 2.56
C GLN A 47 1.44 0.19 2.60
N MET A 48 1.89 -0.60 1.63
CA MET A 48 1.55 -2.02 1.50
C MET A 48 2.78 -2.83 1.15
N ILE A 49 2.92 -4.00 1.77
CA ILE A 49 3.90 -5.01 1.36
C ILE A 49 3.26 -5.88 0.28
N MET A 50 3.79 -5.81 -0.93
CA MET A 50 3.36 -6.63 -2.07
C MET A 50 4.28 -7.85 -2.19
N VAL A 51 3.72 -9.05 -2.09
CA VAL A 51 4.45 -10.32 -2.26
C VAL A 51 4.16 -10.86 -3.65
N ARG A 52 5.19 -11.35 -4.35
CA ARG A 52 5.08 -11.84 -5.73
C ARG A 52 5.77 -13.20 -5.87
N GLU A 53 5.33 -13.99 -6.84
CA GLU A 53 6.02 -15.24 -7.23
C GLU A 53 7.26 -14.99 -8.09
N SER A 54 7.36 -13.80 -8.71
CA SER A 54 8.48 -13.40 -9.55
C SER A 54 9.48 -12.56 -8.75
N ASP A 55 10.78 -12.81 -8.99
CA ASP A 55 11.90 -12.04 -8.42
C ASP A 55 11.96 -10.58 -8.92
N ILE A 56 11.06 -10.16 -9.81
CA ILE A 56 11.00 -8.78 -10.28
C ILE A 56 10.45 -7.89 -9.16
N VAL A 57 11.38 -7.21 -8.49
CA VAL A 57 11.10 -6.10 -7.59
C VAL A 57 10.47 -4.96 -8.40
N ALA A 58 9.42 -4.34 -7.85
CA ALA A 58 8.80 -3.19 -8.51
C ALA A 58 9.78 -2.01 -8.56
N ASP A 59 10.06 -1.51 -9.77
CA ASP A 59 10.88 -0.31 -9.99
C ASP A 59 10.17 0.97 -9.50
N VAL A 60 8.84 0.94 -9.55
CA VAL A 60 7.99 2.05 -9.09
C VAL A 60 7.55 1.81 -7.65
N MET A 61 7.89 2.74 -6.76
CA MET A 61 7.53 2.70 -5.34
C MET A 61 6.06 3.05 -5.09
N GLU A 62 5.40 3.75 -6.03
CA GLU A 62 3.98 4.08 -5.92
C GLU A 62 3.07 2.96 -6.43
N TYR A 63 2.09 2.58 -5.62
CA TYR A 63 1.04 1.69 -6.06
C TYR A 63 -0.05 2.46 -6.81
N ARG A 64 -0.40 1.96 -8.00
CA ARG A 64 -1.34 2.61 -8.92
C ARG A 64 -2.79 2.62 -8.42
N HIS A 65 -3.18 1.61 -7.65
CA HIS A 65 -4.56 1.39 -7.23
C HIS A 65 -4.71 1.63 -5.73
N GLY A 66 -5.86 2.13 -5.28
CA GLY A 66 -6.24 2.03 -3.87
C GLY A 66 -6.90 0.69 -3.59
N LEU A 67 -7.27 0.46 -2.33
CA LEU A 67 -8.17 -0.63 -1.97
C LEU A 67 -9.50 -0.46 -2.74
N PRO A 68 -10.16 -1.55 -3.20
CA PRO A 68 -11.44 -1.45 -3.88
C PRO A 68 -12.43 -0.57 -3.08
N PRO A 69 -13.18 0.33 -3.75
CA PRO A 69 -13.37 0.47 -5.19
C PRO A 69 -12.39 1.43 -5.91
N LEU A 70 -11.28 1.82 -5.27
CA LEU A 70 -10.37 2.88 -5.74
C LEU A 70 -9.36 2.42 -6.81
N ARG A 71 -9.80 1.65 -7.81
CA ARG A 71 -8.95 1.29 -8.95
C ARG A 71 -8.52 2.56 -9.71
N ASP A 72 -7.24 2.67 -9.99
CA ASP A 72 -6.64 3.81 -10.73
C ASP A 72 -6.93 5.18 -10.08
N ALA A 73 -7.00 5.23 -8.75
CA ALA A 73 -7.44 6.40 -7.97
C ALA A 73 -6.80 7.72 -8.42
N ARG A 74 -5.46 7.78 -8.50
CA ARG A 74 -4.72 8.99 -8.91
C ARG A 74 -5.12 9.48 -10.30
N LYS A 75 -5.41 8.57 -11.23
CA LYS A 75 -5.76 8.91 -12.62
C LYS A 75 -7.23 9.28 -12.78
N GLN A 76 -8.12 8.59 -12.07
CA GLN A 76 -9.57 8.62 -12.33
C GLN A 76 -10.38 9.43 -11.30
N ARG A 77 -9.88 9.57 -10.06
CA ARG A 77 -10.67 10.07 -8.93
C ARG A 77 -10.05 11.26 -8.22
N PHE A 78 -8.72 11.40 -8.28
CA PHE A 78 -8.06 12.54 -7.66
C PHE A 78 -8.08 13.72 -8.63
N LEU A 79 -8.49 14.87 -8.10
CA LEU A 79 -8.39 16.13 -8.82
C LEU A 79 -6.90 16.39 -9.10
N ARG A 80 -6.58 16.65 -10.36
CA ARG A 80 -5.23 17.07 -10.73
C ARG A 80 -5.05 18.52 -10.36
N GLU A 81 -3.87 18.85 -9.84
CA GLU A 81 -3.48 20.24 -9.68
C GLU A 81 -3.58 20.91 -11.05
N LEU A 82 -4.27 22.06 -11.11
CA LEU A 82 -4.28 22.85 -12.32
C LEU A 82 -2.90 23.44 -12.46
N ASP A 83 -2.25 23.23 -13.61
CA ASP A 83 -1.02 23.92 -13.96
C ASP A 83 -1.36 25.43 -13.98
N LEU A 84 -1.11 26.11 -12.86
CA LEU A 84 -1.19 27.56 -12.77
C LEU A 84 0.02 28.12 -13.51
N ASN A 85 -0.16 28.37 -14.81
CA ASN A 85 0.76 29.15 -15.63
C ASN A 85 0.74 30.63 -15.22
#